data_AF-A0A2V7ZI44-F1
#
_entry.id   AF-A0A2V7ZI44-F1
#
_cell.length_a   1.000
_cell.length_b   1.000
_cell.length_c   1.000
_cell.angle_alpha   90.00
_cell.angle_beta   90.00
_cell.angle_gamma   90.00
#
_symmetry.space_group_name_H-M   'P 1'
#
loop_
_entity.id
_entity.type
_entity.pdbx_description
1 polymer ?
#
loop_
_entity_poly.entity_id
_entity_poly.type
_entity_poly.pdbx_seq_one_letter_code
_entity_poly.pdbx_strand_id
1 'polypeptide(L)'
;MWLVIAALAFGAQADTVRNPLTNNPSAAVAGRRLYDQACQSCHGSAGQGDRGPALNGSTFTYGGADADLFHTVRAGVPGSQMPPFAGFSDEQVWQLVSYIRSLAPSSTGARPQPITVTSRDGIEVRGLRLNEDTFTLQLVDADGALHLFDKLTRTDVRVAARGASFDRLVHADAEPQNWFVYWGNFQGTHYSALKEIDSANVSQLRVAWTFPMPGDSVLEATPLVVDGVMYT
;
A
#
# COMPACT_ATOMS: atom_id res chain seq x y z
N MET A 1 -60.13 8.66 2.51
CA MET A 1 -58.73 9.00 2.85
C MET A 1 -58.12 7.81 3.58
N TRP A 2 -57.32 7.01 2.88
CA TRP A 2 -56.49 5.95 3.46
C TRP A 2 -55.20 5.89 2.62
N LEU A 3 -54.09 6.36 3.19
CA LEU A 3 -52.76 6.30 2.58
C LEU A 3 -52.09 5.00 3.05
N VAL A 4 -51.90 4.05 2.14
CA VAL A 4 -51.08 2.86 2.41
C VAL A 4 -49.62 3.25 2.19
N ILE A 5 -48.90 3.52 3.28
CA ILE A 5 -47.44 3.67 3.23
C ILE A 5 -46.85 2.26 3.13
N ALA A 6 -46.45 1.87 1.93
CA ALA A 6 -45.62 0.68 1.73
C ALA A 6 -44.21 0.96 2.27
N ALA A 7 -43.93 0.49 3.48
CA ALA A 7 -42.58 0.50 4.03
C ALA A 7 -41.72 -0.47 3.22
N LEU A 8 -40.77 0.06 2.44
CA LEU A 8 -39.74 -0.74 1.78
C LEU A 8 -38.79 -1.29 2.86
N ALA A 9 -39.02 -2.55 3.24
CA ALA A 9 -38.06 -3.29 4.04
C ALA A 9 -36.81 -3.56 3.20
N PHE A 10 -35.69 -2.92 3.56
CA PHE A 10 -34.37 -3.28 3.04
C PHE A 10 -33.97 -4.64 3.61
N GLY A 11 -34.42 -5.71 2.96
CA GLY A 11 -33.86 -7.05 3.18
C GLY A 11 -32.40 -7.06 2.76
N ALA A 12 -31.51 -7.44 3.66
CA ALA A 12 -30.07 -7.50 3.38
C ALA A 12 -29.79 -8.52 2.26
N GLN A 13 -29.22 -8.04 1.16
CA GLN A 13 -28.88 -8.88 0.00
C GLN A 13 -27.60 -9.67 0.26
N ALA A 14 -27.78 -10.87 0.82
CA ALA A 14 -26.71 -11.87 0.96
C ALA A 14 -26.42 -12.55 -0.38
N ASP A 15 -25.80 -11.83 -1.32
CA ASP A 15 -25.15 -12.42 -2.51
C ASP A 15 -24.12 -11.48 -3.16
N THR A 16 -23.35 -10.76 -2.34
CA THR A 16 -22.30 -9.85 -2.81
C THR A 16 -20.92 -10.49 -2.67
N VAL A 17 -20.34 -10.92 -3.79
CA VAL A 17 -18.93 -11.39 -3.91
C VAL A 17 -17.92 -10.35 -3.40
N ARG A 18 -18.34 -9.08 -3.33
CA ARG A 18 -17.59 -7.89 -2.95
C ARG A 18 -18.18 -7.28 -1.67
N ASN A 19 -17.33 -6.86 -0.74
CA ASN A 19 -17.74 -6.26 0.52
C ASN A 19 -18.57 -4.96 0.31
N PRO A 20 -19.79 -4.84 0.86
CA PRO A 20 -20.61 -3.62 0.73
C PRO A 20 -19.97 -2.39 1.41
N LEU A 21 -19.00 -2.60 2.31
CA LEU A 21 -18.29 -1.56 3.08
C LEU A 21 -16.90 -1.20 2.51
N THR A 22 -16.50 -1.70 1.33
CA THR A 22 -15.13 -1.50 0.77
C THR A 22 -14.68 -0.03 0.76
N ASN A 23 -15.59 0.90 0.43
CA ASN A 23 -15.27 2.33 0.29
C ASN A 23 -15.55 3.15 1.57
N ASN A 24 -15.83 2.50 2.69
CA ASN A 24 -16.14 3.18 3.95
C ASN A 24 -14.94 3.10 4.93
N PRO A 25 -14.14 4.17 5.11
CA PRO A 25 -13.00 4.13 6.02
C PRO A 25 -13.42 3.88 7.48
N SER A 26 -14.62 4.27 7.92
CA SER A 26 -15.08 3.99 9.28
C SER A 26 -15.37 2.50 9.52
N ALA A 27 -15.61 1.71 8.45
CA ALA A 27 -15.79 0.27 8.56
C ALA A 27 -14.48 -0.45 8.90
N ALA A 28 -13.35 -0.06 8.32
CA ALA A 28 -12.04 -0.60 8.69
C ALA A 28 -11.64 -0.20 10.12
N VAL A 29 -12.02 1.01 10.57
CA VAL A 29 -11.84 1.47 11.97
C VAL A 29 -12.61 0.59 12.95
N ALA A 30 -13.88 0.28 12.65
CA ALA A 30 -14.69 -0.62 13.45
C ALA A 30 -14.14 -2.05 13.42
N GLY A 31 -13.71 -2.52 12.24
CA GLY A 31 -13.08 -3.82 12.01
C GLY A 31 -11.83 -4.05 12.85
N ARG A 32 -10.95 -3.05 12.97
CA ARG A 32 -9.77 -3.16 13.83
C ARG A 32 -10.14 -3.41 15.30
N ARG A 33 -11.14 -2.71 15.84
CA ARG A 33 -11.56 -2.91 17.24
C ARG A 33 -12.03 -4.35 17.51
N LEU A 34 -12.70 -4.97 16.53
CA LEU A 34 -13.10 -6.37 16.58
C LEU A 34 -11.89 -7.31 16.46
N TYR A 35 -10.96 -7.00 15.54
CA TYR A 35 -9.73 -7.77 15.33
C TYR A 35 -8.81 -7.77 16.55
N ASP A 36 -8.64 -6.61 17.19
CA ASP A 36 -7.87 -6.42 18.43
C ASP A 36 -8.44 -7.28 19.58
N GLN A 37 -9.75 -7.56 19.58
CA GLN A 37 -10.42 -8.36 20.61
C GLN A 37 -10.42 -9.86 20.29
N ALA A 38 -10.50 -10.24 19.02
CA ALA A 38 -10.89 -11.59 18.62
C ALA A 38 -9.89 -12.34 17.71
N CYS A 39 -8.96 -11.64 17.04
CA CYS A 39 -8.15 -12.22 15.97
C CYS A 39 -6.63 -12.10 16.19
N GLN A 40 -6.15 -10.98 16.76
CA GLN A 40 -4.71 -10.71 16.86
C GLN A 40 -3.92 -11.73 17.69
N SER A 41 -4.57 -12.44 18.63
CA SER A 41 -3.94 -13.44 19.50
C SER A 41 -3.48 -14.71 18.78
N CYS A 42 -3.94 -14.92 17.53
CA CYS A 42 -3.52 -16.00 16.66
C CYS A 42 -2.91 -15.49 15.35
N HIS A 43 -3.42 -14.39 14.79
CA HIS A 43 -2.99 -13.86 13.48
C HIS A 43 -1.99 -12.69 13.57
N GLY A 44 -1.59 -12.29 14.78
CA GLY A 44 -0.69 -11.16 15.02
C GLY A 44 -1.37 -9.80 14.89
N SER A 45 -0.86 -8.79 15.60
CA SER A 45 -1.42 -7.43 15.64
C SER A 45 -1.36 -6.67 14.31
N ALA A 46 -0.52 -7.09 13.37
CA ALA A 46 -0.41 -6.55 12.01
C ALA A 46 -0.78 -7.59 10.93
N GLY A 47 -1.51 -8.65 11.30
CA GLY A 47 -1.88 -9.73 10.38
C GLY A 47 -0.70 -10.61 9.93
N GLN A 48 0.45 -10.54 10.59
CA GLN A 48 1.68 -11.22 10.19
C GLN A 48 1.70 -12.74 10.46
N GLY A 49 0.70 -13.25 11.18
CA GLY A 49 0.65 -14.63 11.67
C GLY A 49 1.38 -14.82 13.00
N ASP A 50 0.96 -15.86 13.72
CA ASP A 50 1.63 -16.42 14.91
C ASP A 50 1.26 -17.91 14.99
N ARG A 51 0.20 -18.24 15.75
CA ARG A 51 -0.39 -19.59 15.79
C ARG A 51 -1.37 -19.85 14.64
N GLY A 52 -1.92 -18.79 14.08
CA GLY A 52 -2.72 -18.78 12.86
C GLY A 52 -1.93 -18.21 11.68
N PRO A 53 -2.37 -18.47 10.43
CA PRO A 53 -1.70 -17.99 9.23
C PRO A 53 -1.71 -16.46 9.12
N ALA A 54 -0.77 -15.91 8.35
CA ALA A 54 -0.76 -14.50 8.00
C ALA A 54 -2.02 -14.11 7.22
N LEU A 55 -2.58 -12.94 7.55
CA LEU A 55 -3.73 -12.30 6.90
C LEU A 55 -3.34 -11.02 6.15
N ASN A 56 -2.09 -10.56 6.29
CA ASN A 56 -1.52 -9.45 5.53
C ASN A 56 -0.89 -9.88 4.18
N GLY A 57 -1.21 -11.09 3.69
CA GLY A 57 -0.78 -11.57 2.38
C GLY A 57 -1.77 -11.23 1.27
N SER A 58 -1.36 -11.44 0.02
CA SER A 58 -2.26 -11.46 -1.15
C SER A 58 -2.95 -12.81 -1.40
N THR A 59 -2.53 -13.86 -0.68
CA THR A 59 -2.99 -15.24 -0.87
C THR A 59 -3.66 -15.77 0.39
N PHE A 60 -4.85 -16.35 0.25
CA PHE A 60 -5.64 -16.93 1.34
C PHE A 60 -6.00 -18.38 1.02
N THR A 61 -5.89 -19.27 2.01
CA THR A 61 -6.08 -20.73 1.83
C THR A 61 -7.49 -21.13 1.43
N TYR A 62 -8.51 -20.38 1.86
CA TYR A 62 -9.94 -20.73 1.71
C TYR A 62 -10.68 -19.84 0.72
N GLY A 63 -9.96 -19.28 -0.26
CA GLY A 63 -10.50 -18.32 -1.23
C GLY A 63 -10.09 -16.89 -0.89
N GLY A 64 -9.91 -16.09 -1.95
CA GLY A 64 -9.34 -14.74 -1.88
C GLY A 64 -10.34 -13.61 -2.15
N ALA A 65 -11.62 -13.89 -2.40
CA ALA A 65 -12.67 -12.88 -2.55
C ALA A 65 -13.19 -12.38 -1.19
N ASP A 66 -13.90 -11.27 -1.17
CA ASP A 66 -14.41 -10.69 0.08
C ASP A 66 -15.47 -11.61 0.72
N ALA A 67 -16.31 -12.25 -0.10
CA ALA A 67 -17.27 -13.26 0.36
C ALA A 67 -16.56 -14.49 0.97
N ASP A 68 -15.44 -14.95 0.40
CA ASP A 68 -14.68 -16.09 0.93
C ASP A 68 -14.17 -15.78 2.35
N LEU A 69 -13.62 -14.57 2.54
CA LEU A 69 -13.18 -14.08 3.86
C LEU A 69 -14.36 -13.95 4.83
N PHE A 70 -15.49 -13.41 4.38
CA PHE A 70 -16.72 -13.30 5.17
C PHE A 70 -17.19 -14.68 5.65
N HIS A 71 -17.33 -15.65 4.74
CA HIS A 71 -17.76 -17.02 5.07
C HIS A 71 -16.78 -17.72 6.00
N THR A 72 -15.48 -17.56 5.77
CA THR A 72 -14.42 -18.12 6.64
C THR A 72 -14.51 -17.55 8.06
N VAL A 73 -14.80 -16.26 8.23
CA VAL A 73 -15.00 -15.66 9.56
C VAL A 73 -16.32 -16.10 10.20
N ARG A 74 -17.43 -16.18 9.45
CA ARG A 74 -18.73 -16.63 10.02
C ARG A 74 -18.68 -18.09 10.47
N ALA A 75 -18.15 -18.98 9.63
CA ALA A 75 -18.15 -20.43 9.86
C ALA A 75 -16.94 -20.93 10.66
N GLY A 76 -15.87 -20.14 10.76
CA GLY A 76 -14.56 -20.64 11.19
C GLY A 76 -13.98 -21.61 10.17
N VAL A 77 -12.94 -22.35 10.57
CA VAL A 77 -12.34 -23.39 9.74
C VAL A 77 -12.46 -24.74 10.45
N PRO A 78 -13.37 -25.64 10.01
CA PRO A 78 -13.58 -26.95 10.61
C PRO A 78 -12.28 -27.76 10.73
N GLY A 79 -12.08 -28.41 11.88
CA GLY A 79 -10.86 -29.18 12.17
C GLY A 79 -9.64 -28.33 12.53
N SER A 80 -9.77 -27.01 12.66
CA SER A 80 -8.71 -26.10 13.09
C SER A 80 -9.02 -25.41 14.43
N GLN A 81 -8.10 -24.57 14.90
CA GLN A 81 -8.30 -23.70 16.07
C GLN A 81 -9.06 -22.38 15.75
N MET A 82 -9.44 -22.12 14.49
CA MET A 82 -10.21 -20.93 14.12
C MET A 82 -11.72 -21.17 14.31
N PRO A 83 -12.35 -20.59 15.35
CA PRO A 83 -13.75 -20.87 15.68
C PRO A 83 -14.72 -20.11 14.76
N PRO A 84 -16.01 -20.52 14.70
CA PRO A 84 -17.07 -19.70 14.09
C PRO A 84 -17.33 -18.43 14.91
N PHE A 85 -17.25 -17.26 14.27
CA PHE A 85 -17.59 -15.98 14.89
C PHE A 85 -19.09 -15.67 14.76
N ALA A 86 -19.93 -16.60 15.21
CA ALA A 86 -21.39 -16.50 15.14
C ALA A 86 -21.97 -15.33 15.95
N GLY A 87 -21.26 -14.90 17.01
CA GLY A 87 -21.66 -13.77 17.87
C GLY A 87 -21.48 -12.38 17.25
N PHE A 88 -20.80 -12.26 16.09
CA PHE A 88 -20.75 -11.02 15.33
C PHE A 88 -21.95 -10.92 14.38
N SER A 89 -22.45 -9.69 14.18
CA SER A 89 -23.40 -9.40 13.11
C SER A 89 -22.72 -9.47 11.73
N ASP A 90 -23.50 -9.61 10.67
CA ASP A 90 -22.95 -9.60 9.31
C ASP A 90 -22.25 -8.28 8.98
N GLU A 91 -22.74 -7.15 9.50
CA GLU A 91 -22.05 -5.86 9.37
C GLU A 91 -20.69 -5.87 10.08
N GLN A 92 -20.59 -6.42 11.29
CA GLN A 92 -19.34 -6.55 12.03
C GLN A 92 -18.33 -7.45 11.31
N VAL A 93 -18.79 -8.51 10.63
CA VAL A 93 -17.91 -9.35 9.82
C VAL A 93 -17.48 -8.64 8.53
N TRP A 94 -18.35 -7.85 7.88
CA TRP A 94 -17.92 -6.99 6.77
C TRP A 94 -16.92 -5.90 7.18
N GLN A 95 -17.06 -5.34 8.39
CA GLN A 95 -16.09 -4.43 8.98
C GLN A 95 -14.73 -5.12 9.21
N LEU A 96 -14.73 -6.36 9.72
CA LEU A 96 -13.52 -7.19 9.84
C LEU A 96 -12.87 -7.47 8.47
N VAL A 97 -13.65 -7.82 7.45
CA VAL A 97 -13.13 -8.03 6.08
C VAL A 97 -12.51 -6.73 5.53
N SER A 98 -13.15 -5.57 5.74
CA SER A 98 -12.57 -4.27 5.36
C SER A 98 -11.21 -4.02 6.04
N TYR A 99 -11.05 -4.41 7.30
CA TYR A 99 -9.78 -4.29 8.01
C TYR A 99 -8.72 -5.32 7.55
N ILE A 100 -9.10 -6.58 7.34
CA ILE A 100 -8.18 -7.62 6.81
C ILE A 100 -7.61 -7.19 5.45
N ARG A 101 -8.43 -6.58 4.58
CA ARG A 101 -7.95 -6.00 3.31
C ARG A 101 -6.99 -4.84 3.47
N SER A 102 -7.07 -4.09 4.57
CA SER A 102 -6.15 -2.98 4.85
C SER A 102 -4.90 -3.39 5.65
N LEU A 103 -4.82 -4.66 6.10
CA LEU A 103 -3.61 -5.28 6.64
C LEU A 103 -2.62 -5.68 5.56
N ALA A 104 -3.11 -6.08 4.38
CA ALA A 104 -2.23 -6.34 3.24
C ALA A 104 -1.34 -5.11 2.99
N PRO A 105 0.00 -5.26 2.82
CA PRO A 105 0.83 -4.13 2.46
C PRO A 105 0.26 -3.58 1.17
N SER A 106 -0.17 -2.32 1.21
CA SER A 106 -0.61 -1.61 0.00
C SER A 106 0.45 -1.86 -1.06
N SER A 107 0.08 -2.12 -2.32
CA SER A 107 1.08 -2.34 -3.38
C SER A 107 1.98 -1.10 -3.62
N THR A 108 1.62 0.03 -3.03
CA THR A 108 2.46 1.21 -2.77
C THR A 108 3.68 0.95 -1.86
N GLY A 109 3.73 -0.13 -1.09
CA GLY A 109 4.77 -0.47 -0.10
C GLY A 109 6.10 -0.92 -0.72
N ALA A 110 6.09 -1.31 -2.00
CA ALA A 110 7.31 -1.39 -2.80
C ALA A 110 7.83 0.00 -3.21
N ARG A 111 7.23 1.09 -2.72
CA ARG A 111 7.69 2.44 -2.96
C ARG A 111 7.45 3.37 -1.73
N PRO A 112 8.45 3.61 -0.87
CA PRO A 112 8.66 4.91 -0.25
C PRO A 112 8.61 6.01 -1.31
N GLN A 113 7.91 7.08 -1.00
CA GLN A 113 7.33 7.97 -1.98
C GLN A 113 7.40 9.38 -1.37
N PRO A 114 8.17 10.36 -1.91
CA PRO A 114 8.02 11.76 -1.53
C PRO A 114 6.53 12.12 -1.48
N ILE A 115 6.02 12.64 -0.37
CA ILE A 115 4.61 12.89 -0.14
C ILE A 115 4.45 14.27 0.48
N THR A 116 3.35 14.93 0.14
CA THR A 116 2.91 16.15 0.83
C THR A 116 1.73 15.78 1.70
N VAL A 117 1.82 16.11 2.98
CA VAL A 117 0.77 15.87 3.96
C VAL A 117 0.30 17.21 4.49
N THR A 118 -1.00 17.47 4.35
CA THR A 118 -1.63 18.70 4.85
C THR A 118 -2.45 18.35 6.09
N SER A 119 -2.01 18.86 7.24
CA SER A 119 -2.78 18.78 8.49
C SER A 119 -4.01 19.69 8.44
N ARG A 120 -5.01 19.36 9.26
CA ARG A 120 -6.24 20.14 9.44
C ARG A 120 -5.98 21.61 9.78
N ASP A 121 -4.88 21.90 10.48
CA ASP A 121 -4.50 23.26 10.89
C ASP A 121 -3.75 24.03 9.79
N GLY A 122 -3.74 23.51 8.55
CA GLY A 122 -3.12 24.14 7.38
C GLY A 122 -1.61 23.91 7.25
N ILE A 123 -1.01 23.16 8.17
CA ILE A 123 0.42 22.81 8.14
C ILE A 123 0.67 21.81 7.00
N GLU A 124 1.41 22.23 5.97
CA GLU A 124 1.99 21.32 4.99
C GLU A 124 3.33 20.77 5.49
N VAL A 125 3.53 19.47 5.33
CA VAL A 125 4.81 18.79 5.55
C VAL A 125 5.13 17.96 4.31
N ARG A 126 6.36 18.06 3.81
CA ARG A 126 6.80 17.43 2.54
C ARG A 126 7.99 16.51 2.82
N GLY A 127 7.90 15.24 2.44
CA GLY A 127 8.92 14.26 2.82
C GLY A 127 8.71 12.85 2.29
N LEU A 128 9.67 11.95 2.43
CA LEU A 128 9.53 10.56 2.01
C LEU A 128 8.55 9.80 2.92
N ARG A 129 7.55 9.12 2.33
CA ARG A 129 6.71 8.13 3.00
C ARG A 129 7.55 6.96 3.44
N LEU A 130 7.61 6.70 4.74
CA LEU A 130 8.35 5.58 5.31
C LEU A 130 7.44 4.37 5.58
N ASN A 131 6.29 4.62 6.20
CA ASN A 131 5.31 3.59 6.52
C ASN A 131 3.90 4.17 6.44
N GLU A 132 2.93 3.32 6.11
CA GLU A 132 1.53 3.72 5.99
C GLU A 132 0.62 2.55 6.36
N ASP A 133 -0.17 2.72 7.42
CA ASP A 133 -1.26 1.81 7.78
C ASP A 133 -2.62 2.50 7.58
N THR A 134 -3.71 1.87 8.03
CA THR A 134 -5.08 2.42 7.85
C THR A 134 -5.34 3.69 8.67
N PHE A 135 -4.59 3.87 9.76
CA PHE A 135 -4.77 4.91 10.78
C PHE A 135 -3.60 5.88 10.79
N THR A 136 -2.37 5.39 10.61
CA THR A 136 -1.17 6.22 10.66
C THR A 136 -0.45 6.34 9.32
N LEU A 137 0.19 7.48 9.14
CA LEU A 137 1.17 7.72 8.08
C LEU A 137 2.45 8.26 8.72
N GLN A 138 3.58 7.71 8.30
CA GLN A 138 4.91 8.15 8.71
C GLN A 138 5.63 8.77 7.51
N LEU A 139 6.05 10.02 7.66
CA LEU A 139 6.75 10.83 6.66
C LEU A 139 8.07 11.33 7.26
N VAL A 140 9.15 11.36 6.49
CA VAL A 140 10.40 12.05 6.86
C VAL A 140 10.70 13.21 5.91
N ASP A 141 10.80 14.43 6.42
CA ASP A 141 10.88 15.66 5.60
C ASP A 141 12.29 15.99 5.07
N ALA A 142 12.39 17.13 4.37
CA ALA A 142 13.64 17.68 3.85
C ALA A 142 14.71 17.93 4.94
N ASP A 143 14.27 18.32 6.13
CA ASP A 143 15.10 18.55 7.31
C ASP A 143 15.40 17.24 8.09
N GLY A 144 14.86 16.11 7.63
CA GLY A 144 15.03 14.78 8.24
C GLY A 144 14.12 14.52 9.45
N ALA A 145 13.16 15.39 9.75
CA ALA A 145 12.23 15.22 10.86
C ALA A 145 11.19 14.14 10.55
N LEU A 146 10.91 13.26 11.52
CA LEU A 146 9.86 12.26 11.42
C LEU A 146 8.51 12.85 11.85
N HIS A 147 7.53 12.79 10.95
CA HIS A 147 6.17 13.23 11.18
C HIS A 147 5.21 12.04 11.19
N LEU A 148 4.43 11.93 12.25
CA LEU A 148 3.39 10.92 12.41
C LEU A 148 2.02 11.60 12.28
N PHE A 149 1.23 11.16 11.31
CA PHE A 149 -0.09 11.70 11.04
C PHE A 149 -1.19 10.69 11.32
N ASP A 150 -2.19 11.08 12.12
CA ASP A 150 -3.40 10.30 12.33
C ASP A 150 -4.46 10.64 11.27
N LYS A 151 -4.62 9.71 10.33
CA LYS A 151 -5.58 9.79 9.21
C LYS A 151 -7.03 9.92 9.66
N LEU A 152 -7.38 9.48 10.87
CA LEU A 152 -8.73 9.62 11.43
C LEU A 152 -9.10 11.08 11.68
N THR A 153 -8.12 11.97 11.84
CA THR A 153 -8.34 13.40 12.07
C THR A 153 -8.65 14.20 10.78
N ARG A 154 -8.81 13.49 9.65
CA ARG A 154 -8.87 14.04 8.27
C ARG A 154 -7.61 14.80 7.90
N THR A 155 -6.53 14.04 7.72
CA THR A 155 -5.29 14.51 7.08
C THR A 155 -5.36 14.22 5.58
N ASP A 156 -5.14 15.21 4.73
CA ASP A 156 -5.02 15.01 3.28
C ASP A 156 -3.58 14.59 2.94
N VAL A 157 -3.43 13.43 2.29
CA VAL A 157 -2.14 12.79 2.01
C VAL A 157 -1.95 12.65 0.50
N ARG A 158 -0.93 13.30 -0.06
CA ARG A 158 -0.59 13.28 -1.51
C ARG A 158 0.75 12.60 -1.76
N VAL A 159 0.89 11.92 -2.91
CA VAL A 159 2.00 11.01 -3.23
C VAL A 159 2.82 11.42 -4.47
N ALA A 160 4.14 11.25 -4.40
CA ALA A 160 5.17 11.32 -5.45
C ALA A 160 6.26 10.24 -5.18
N ALA A 161 7.16 9.84 -6.09
CA ALA A 161 7.69 8.45 -6.14
C ALA A 161 9.17 8.16 -5.74
N ARG A 162 9.53 6.90 -5.32
CA ARG A 162 10.93 6.45 -5.02
C ARG A 162 11.90 6.90 -6.11
N GLY A 163 13.10 7.22 -5.64
CA GLY A 163 14.35 7.15 -6.40
C GLY A 163 15.42 8.05 -5.76
N ALA A 164 14.99 9.15 -5.15
CA ALA A 164 15.80 9.97 -4.26
C ALA A 164 14.94 10.69 -3.21
N SER A 165 15.59 11.39 -2.28
CA SER A 165 14.94 12.37 -1.39
C SER A 165 14.37 13.52 -2.21
N PHE A 166 13.35 14.20 -1.68
CA PHE A 166 12.76 15.36 -2.36
C PHE A 166 13.83 16.38 -2.78
N ASP A 167 14.79 16.66 -1.91
CA ASP A 167 15.85 17.65 -2.18
C ASP A 167 16.94 17.15 -3.14
N ARG A 168 17.30 15.86 -3.13
CA ARG A 168 18.17 15.29 -4.19
C ARG A 168 17.44 15.19 -5.53
N LEU A 169 16.11 15.07 -5.54
CA LEU A 169 15.29 15.18 -6.76
C LEU A 169 15.21 16.64 -7.25
N VAL A 170 15.10 17.63 -6.34
CA VAL A 170 15.17 19.07 -6.64
C VAL A 170 16.55 19.46 -7.16
N HIS A 171 17.62 18.90 -6.60
CA HIS A 171 19.01 19.22 -6.92
C HIS A 171 19.71 18.15 -7.78
N ALA A 172 18.95 17.31 -8.49
CA ALA A 172 19.48 16.20 -9.27
C ALA A 172 20.50 16.60 -10.36
N ASP A 173 20.44 17.85 -10.86
CA ASP A 173 21.45 18.41 -11.78
C ASP A 173 22.86 18.52 -11.19
N ALA A 174 23.00 18.49 -9.86
CA ALA A 174 24.30 18.46 -9.18
C ALA A 174 24.98 17.09 -9.26
N GLU A 175 24.25 16.03 -9.65
CA GLU A 175 24.72 14.65 -9.68
C GLU A 175 24.39 13.99 -11.05
N PRO A 176 24.96 14.45 -12.18
CA PRO A 176 24.59 14.01 -13.53
C PRO A 176 24.89 12.52 -13.83
N GLN A 177 25.65 11.85 -12.97
CA GLN A 177 25.86 10.40 -12.95
C GLN A 177 24.69 9.59 -12.35
N ASN A 178 23.76 10.26 -11.67
CA ASN A 178 22.63 9.66 -10.97
C ASN A 178 21.30 9.97 -11.69
N TRP A 179 20.52 8.92 -11.94
CA TRP A 179 19.23 8.97 -12.64
C TRP A 179 18.09 8.75 -11.63
N PHE A 180 17.93 9.74 -10.75
CA PHE A 180 17.08 9.67 -9.55
C PHE A 180 15.58 9.53 -9.79
N VAL A 181 15.11 10.02 -10.94
CA VAL A 181 13.75 9.80 -11.47
C VAL A 181 13.87 9.46 -12.94
N TYR A 182 12.88 8.79 -13.51
CA TYR A 182 12.90 8.32 -14.91
C TYR A 182 13.28 9.40 -15.94
N TRP A 183 12.99 10.67 -15.63
CA TRP A 183 13.24 11.84 -16.46
C TRP A 183 14.62 12.52 -16.21
N GLY A 184 15.46 11.92 -15.35
CA GLY A 184 16.75 12.43 -14.87
C GLY A 184 16.63 13.17 -13.53
N ASN A 185 16.00 14.34 -13.57
CA ASN A 185 15.83 15.30 -12.48
C ASN A 185 14.35 15.74 -12.35
N PHE A 186 14.02 16.64 -11.41
CA PHE A 186 12.68 17.27 -11.37
C PHE A 186 12.38 18.25 -12.53
N GLN A 187 13.34 18.57 -13.42
CA GLN A 187 13.11 19.38 -14.63
C GLN A 187 12.73 18.53 -15.88
N GLY A 188 13.02 17.23 -15.85
CA GLY A 188 12.58 16.23 -16.82
C GLY A 188 13.26 16.22 -18.19
N THR A 189 14.56 16.54 -18.26
CA THR A 189 15.26 16.76 -19.54
C THR A 189 15.63 15.50 -20.34
N HIS A 190 15.60 14.30 -19.73
CA HIS A 190 16.13 13.03 -20.30
C HIS A 190 17.59 13.09 -20.79
N TYR A 191 18.32 14.14 -20.45
CA TYR A 191 19.66 14.40 -20.96
C TYR A 191 20.69 14.12 -19.88
N SER A 192 21.62 13.20 -20.15
CA SER A 192 22.81 13.04 -19.32
C SER A 192 23.85 14.08 -19.73
N ALA A 193 24.33 14.87 -18.76
CA ALA A 193 25.42 15.82 -18.96
C ALA A 193 26.81 15.16 -18.94
N LEU A 194 26.89 13.83 -18.77
CA LEU A 194 28.15 13.08 -18.85
C LEU A 194 28.74 13.13 -20.27
N LYS A 195 30.08 13.16 -20.35
CA LYS A 195 30.85 13.20 -21.60
C LYS A 195 31.78 11.99 -21.75
N GLU A 196 31.49 10.92 -21.01
CA GLU A 196 32.32 9.72 -20.94
C GLU A 196 32.20 8.82 -22.17
N ILE A 197 31.12 8.97 -22.95
CA ILE A 197 30.91 8.27 -24.23
C ILE A 197 30.70 9.31 -25.33
N ASP A 198 31.49 9.22 -26.41
CA ASP A 198 31.46 10.13 -27.55
C ASP A 198 31.72 9.40 -28.88
N SER A 199 31.71 10.15 -29.99
CA SER A 199 31.94 9.59 -31.33
C SER A 199 33.35 9.07 -31.58
N ALA A 200 34.33 9.40 -30.74
CA ALA A 200 35.70 8.91 -30.83
C ALA A 200 35.89 7.58 -30.06
N ASN A 201 35.17 7.37 -28.95
CA ASN A 201 35.34 6.19 -28.10
C ASN A 201 34.21 5.14 -28.19
N VAL A 202 33.02 5.47 -28.71
CA VAL A 202 31.87 4.54 -28.79
C VAL A 202 32.19 3.22 -29.51
N SER A 203 33.10 3.25 -30.48
CA SER A 203 33.56 2.07 -31.23
C SER A 203 34.40 1.07 -30.40
N GLN A 204 34.80 1.45 -29.19
CA GLN A 204 35.66 0.66 -28.30
C GLN A 204 34.88 -0.04 -27.18
N LEU A 205 33.59 0.26 -27.02
CA LEU A 205 32.73 -0.33 -26.00
C LEU A 205 32.57 -1.85 -26.21
N ARG A 206 32.52 -2.60 -25.10
CA ARG A 206 32.38 -4.06 -25.09
C ARG A 206 31.36 -4.47 -24.02
N VAL A 207 30.66 -5.58 -24.26
CA VAL A 207 29.75 -6.18 -23.27
C VAL A 207 30.55 -6.60 -22.04
N ALA A 208 30.24 -6.01 -20.89
CA ALA A 208 30.93 -6.30 -19.63
C ALA A 208 30.37 -7.54 -18.91
N TRP A 209 29.05 -7.78 -18.99
CA TRP A 209 28.36 -8.90 -18.38
C TRP A 209 26.99 -9.13 -19.03
N THR A 210 26.40 -10.30 -18.80
CA THR A 210 25.00 -10.62 -19.12
C THR A 210 24.39 -11.43 -17.95
N PHE A 211 23.13 -11.17 -17.60
CA PHE A 211 22.44 -11.86 -16.51
C PHE A 211 21.10 -12.44 -17.00
N PRO A 212 20.94 -13.78 -17.08
CA PRO A 212 19.66 -14.40 -17.40
C PRO A 212 18.78 -14.45 -16.14
N MET A 213 17.58 -13.86 -16.21
CA MET A 213 16.60 -13.94 -15.12
C MET A 213 15.70 -15.19 -15.27
N PRO A 214 15.40 -15.90 -14.17
CA PRO A 214 14.53 -17.07 -14.21
C PRO A 214 13.03 -16.71 -14.18
N GLY A 215 12.27 -17.21 -15.15
CA GLY A 215 10.81 -17.11 -15.24
C GLY A 215 10.30 -16.51 -16.56
N ASP A 216 9.03 -16.73 -16.89
CA ASP A 216 8.37 -16.22 -18.11
C ASP A 216 7.98 -14.72 -18.04
N SER A 217 8.65 -13.95 -17.17
CA SER A 217 8.32 -12.56 -16.90
C SER A 217 8.74 -11.64 -18.05
N VAL A 218 7.80 -10.86 -18.58
CA VAL A 218 8.10 -9.75 -19.48
C VAL A 218 8.81 -8.64 -18.70
N LEU A 219 9.98 -8.22 -19.21
CA LEU A 219 10.80 -7.15 -18.66
C LEU A 219 10.21 -5.77 -19.02
N GLU A 220 9.24 -5.28 -18.25
CA GLU A 220 8.83 -3.87 -18.27
C GLU A 220 9.47 -3.12 -17.10
N ALA A 221 10.78 -2.86 -17.21
CA ALA A 221 11.54 -2.07 -16.24
C ALA A 221 11.92 -0.71 -16.84
N THR A 222 11.73 0.36 -16.07
CA THR A 222 12.27 1.69 -16.34
C THR A 222 13.44 1.92 -15.38
N PRO A 223 14.65 1.44 -15.69
CA PRO A 223 15.74 1.36 -14.71
C PRO A 223 16.12 2.74 -14.21
N LEU A 224 15.98 2.95 -12.90
CA LEU A 224 16.60 4.09 -12.22
C LEU A 224 18.00 3.66 -11.79
N VAL A 225 19.00 4.49 -12.06
CA VAL A 225 20.39 4.20 -11.66
C VAL A 225 20.79 5.23 -10.62
N VAL A 226 20.91 4.81 -9.37
CA VAL A 226 21.21 5.71 -8.25
C VAL A 226 22.39 5.15 -7.48
N ASP A 227 23.43 5.98 -7.38
CA ASP A 227 24.69 5.68 -6.70
C ASP A 227 25.32 4.37 -7.20
N GLY A 228 25.24 4.14 -8.53
CA GLY A 228 25.75 2.95 -9.23
C GLY A 228 24.85 1.71 -9.18
N VAL A 229 23.72 1.75 -8.47
CA VAL A 229 22.77 0.64 -8.36
C VAL A 229 21.61 0.85 -9.32
N MET A 230 21.32 -0.16 -10.16
CA MET A 230 20.17 -0.17 -11.07
C MET A 230 18.95 -0.78 -10.39
N TYR A 231 17.85 -0.02 -10.32
CA TYR A 231 16.56 -0.40 -9.77
C TYR A 231 15.57 -0.62 -10.91
N THR A 232 15.19 -1.89 -11.13
CA THR A 232 14.22 -2.35 -12.14
C THR A 232 12.86 -2.63 -11.53
#